data_AF-A0A3C0GL54-F1
#
_entry.id   AF-A0A3C0GL54-F1
#
_cell.length_a   1.000
_cell.length_b   1.000
_cell.length_c   1.000
_cell.angle_alpha   90.00
_cell.angle_beta   90.00
_cell.angle_gamma   90.00
#
_symmetry.space_group_name_H-M   'P 1'
#
loop_
_entity.id
_entity.type
_entity.pdbx_description
1 polymer ?
#
loop_
_entity_poly.entity_id
_entity_poly.type
_entity_poly.pdbx_seq_one_letter_code
_entity_poly.pdbx_strand_id
1 'polypeptide(L)'
;MSRPLSLLFFIKKSKVNSAGKTTIFLRITLDSRRSEFSVHRKVHLDLWNSRTQLVMGNSADAQEINRHLSDIKNRIYSIQRNFEQDKASYSASDMRDVLLGKDKIKKMLLEIFQEHNDEVESLIGKGFSPGTAERYRTCKKHVTEYIRKKYKKNDIPVQDVDHKFITGFEYYLKMTRKCAHNSAIKYITNFKKIIRIAYANDWIDKDPFVNWKGKLKIVEREFLTEGEIQRII
;
A
#
# COMPACT_ATOMS: atom_id res chain seq x y z
N MET A 1 -6.27 8.91 -29.11
CA MET A 1 -5.93 7.92 -30.16
C MET A 1 -6.07 6.54 -29.54
N SER A 2 -6.92 5.67 -30.10
CA SER A 2 -7.17 4.34 -29.54
C SER A 2 -5.96 3.44 -29.78
N ARG A 3 -5.32 2.93 -28.73
CA ARG A 3 -4.23 1.94 -28.86
C ARG A 3 -4.84 0.57 -29.13
N PRO A 4 -4.39 -0.20 -30.13
CA PRO A 4 -4.97 -1.50 -30.44
C PRO A 4 -4.69 -2.50 -29.30
N LEU A 5 -5.73 -2.80 -28.52
CA LEU A 5 -5.71 -3.83 -27.48
C LEU A 5 -6.28 -5.15 -28.03
N SER A 6 -5.53 -6.23 -27.87
CA SER A 6 -5.99 -7.59 -28.18
C SER A 6 -5.89 -8.50 -26.96
N LEU A 7 -6.96 -9.23 -26.68
CA LEU A 7 -7.08 -10.19 -25.58
C LEU A 7 -7.30 -11.59 -26.16
N LEU A 8 -6.48 -12.55 -25.73
CA LEU A 8 -6.54 -13.94 -26.18
C LEU A 8 -6.53 -14.88 -24.98
N PHE A 9 -7.63 -15.59 -24.75
CA PHE A 9 -7.65 -16.73 -23.84
C PHE A 9 -7.22 -17.99 -24.58
N PHE A 10 -6.37 -18.79 -23.94
CA PHE A 10 -5.86 -20.02 -24.54
C PHE A 10 -5.43 -21.01 -23.45
N ILE A 11 -5.29 -22.27 -23.83
CA ILE A 11 -4.76 -23.33 -22.97
C ILE A 11 -3.43 -23.85 -23.51
N LYS A 12 -2.56 -24.35 -22.63
CA LYS A 12 -1.30 -24.98 -23.03
C LYS A 12 -1.48 -26.50 -23.03
N LYS A 13 -1.69 -27.09 -24.22
CA LYS A 13 -1.90 -28.54 -24.41
C LYS A 13 -0.77 -29.41 -23.84
N SER A 14 0.44 -28.88 -23.73
CA SER A 14 1.59 -29.56 -23.12
C SER A 14 1.55 -29.63 -21.58
N LYS A 15 0.58 -28.97 -20.93
CA LYS A 15 0.42 -28.90 -19.46
C LYS A 15 -0.94 -29.44 -19.03
N VAL A 16 -1.24 -30.68 -19.42
CA VAL A 16 -2.44 -31.41 -19.00
C VAL A 16 -2.09 -32.26 -17.78
N ASN A 17 -2.94 -32.29 -16.77
CA ASN A 17 -2.75 -33.14 -15.59
C ASN A 17 -3.29 -34.56 -15.83
N SER A 18 -3.05 -35.47 -14.89
CA SER A 18 -3.55 -36.86 -14.93
C SER A 18 -5.07 -36.97 -15.05
N ALA A 19 -5.82 -35.90 -14.74
CA ALA A 19 -7.28 -35.83 -14.86
C ALA A 19 -7.77 -35.16 -16.16
N GLY A 20 -6.92 -35.00 -17.18
CA GLY A 20 -7.30 -34.44 -18.48
C GLY A 20 -7.56 -32.92 -18.49
N LYS A 21 -7.28 -32.22 -17.37
CA LYS A 21 -7.51 -30.78 -17.23
C LYS A 21 -6.23 -29.97 -17.44
N THR A 22 -6.37 -28.79 -18.03
CA THR A 22 -5.29 -27.81 -18.21
C THR A 22 -5.73 -26.41 -17.79
N THR A 23 -4.76 -25.53 -17.52
CA THR A 23 -5.02 -24.18 -17.02
C THR A 23 -5.25 -23.21 -18.17
N ILE A 24 -6.25 -22.34 -18.03
CA ILE A 24 -6.54 -21.25 -18.97
C ILE A 24 -5.57 -20.09 -18.69
N PHE A 25 -4.93 -19.60 -19.74
CA PHE A 25 -4.07 -18.43 -19.75
C PHE A 25 -4.76 -17.31 -20.51
N LEU A 26 -4.40 -16.08 -20.15
CA LEU A 26 -4.76 -14.87 -20.87
C LEU A 26 -3.48 -14.20 -21.38
N ARG A 27 -3.50 -13.81 -22.65
CA ARG A 27 -2.50 -12.93 -23.28
C ARG A 27 -3.13 -11.56 -23.53
N ILE A 28 -2.51 -10.53 -22.98
CA ILE A 28 -2.78 -9.12 -23.28
C ILE A 28 -1.75 -8.66 -24.30
N THR A 29 -2.19 -8.09 -25.42
CA THR A 29 -1.31 -7.48 -26.44
C THR A 29 -1.69 -6.01 -26.61
N LEU A 30 -0.72 -5.12 -26.40
CA LEU A 30 -0.85 -3.68 -26.57
C LEU A 30 0.37 -3.19 -27.35
N ASP A 31 0.18 -2.50 -28.48
CA ASP A 31 1.24 -1.98 -29.34
C ASP A 31 2.36 -3.00 -29.61
N SER A 32 1.96 -4.20 -30.04
CA SER A 32 2.86 -5.33 -30.35
C SER A 32 3.63 -5.92 -29.17
N ARG A 33 3.51 -5.36 -27.96
CA ARG A 33 4.08 -5.92 -26.73
C ARG A 33 3.05 -6.81 -26.03
N ARG A 34 3.51 -7.95 -25.52
CA ARG A 34 2.65 -9.02 -24.98
C ARG A 34 2.95 -9.27 -23.50
N SER A 35 1.90 -9.55 -22.74
CA SER A 35 1.99 -10.04 -21.37
C SER A 35 1.05 -11.21 -21.18
N GLU A 36 1.54 -12.30 -20.57
CA GLU A 36 0.78 -13.53 -20.35
C GLU A 36 0.70 -13.87 -18.86
N PHE A 37 -0.44 -14.37 -18.42
CA PHE A 37 -0.61 -14.87 -17.06
C PHE A 37 -1.72 -15.94 -16.98
N SER A 38 -1.69 -16.72 -15.90
CA SER A 38 -2.70 -17.73 -15.61
C SER A 38 -3.98 -17.08 -15.08
N VAL A 39 -5.13 -17.55 -15.57
CA VAL A 39 -6.46 -17.18 -15.06
C VAL A 39 -6.85 -18.01 -13.82
N HIS A 40 -6.02 -18.98 -13.44
CA HIS A 40 -6.26 -19.88 -12.29
C HIS A 40 -7.60 -20.64 -12.38
N ARG A 41 -8.06 -20.88 -13.61
CA ARG A 41 -9.18 -21.77 -13.93
C ARG A 41 -8.67 -22.93 -14.78
N LYS A 42 -9.17 -24.13 -14.50
CA LYS A 42 -8.80 -25.35 -15.24
C LYS A 42 -10.01 -25.86 -16.01
N VAL A 43 -9.76 -26.36 -17.21
CA VAL A 43 -10.78 -26.91 -18.10
C VAL A 43 -10.29 -28.23 -18.69
N HIS A 44 -11.20 -29.16 -18.96
CA HIS A 44 -10.87 -30.38 -19.71
C HIS A 44 -10.44 -30.00 -21.14
N LEU A 45 -9.41 -30.66 -21.66
CA LEU A 45 -8.85 -30.34 -22.98
C LEU A 45 -9.91 -30.33 -24.08
N ASP A 46 -10.80 -31.33 -24.08
CA ASP A 46 -11.83 -31.52 -25.11
C ASP A 46 -13.00 -30.53 -25.01
N LEU A 47 -13.16 -29.88 -23.86
CA LEU A 47 -14.22 -28.88 -23.66
C LEU A 47 -13.77 -27.47 -24.06
N TRP A 48 -12.49 -27.24 -24.37
CA TRP A 48 -12.01 -25.92 -24.73
C TRP A 48 -12.17 -25.63 -26.23
N ASN A 49 -12.91 -24.58 -26.59
CA ASN A 49 -12.99 -24.11 -27.96
C ASN A 49 -11.97 -22.99 -28.22
N SER A 50 -10.94 -23.29 -29.03
CA SER A 50 -9.87 -22.32 -29.32
C SER A 50 -10.30 -21.18 -30.25
N ARG A 51 -11.38 -21.35 -31.03
CA ARG A 51 -11.89 -20.31 -31.94
C ARG A 51 -12.72 -19.29 -31.18
N THR A 52 -13.65 -19.75 -30.34
CA THR A 52 -14.49 -18.86 -29.53
C THR A 52 -13.81 -18.42 -28.24
N GLN A 53 -12.73 -19.10 -27.83
CA GLN A 53 -12.00 -18.87 -26.59
C GLN A 53 -12.88 -19.06 -25.34
N LEU A 54 -13.83 -20.00 -25.43
CA LEU A 54 -14.79 -20.33 -24.38
C LEU A 54 -14.81 -21.84 -24.13
N VAL A 55 -15.29 -22.20 -22.95
CA VAL A 55 -15.59 -23.59 -22.60
C VAL A 55 -16.91 -23.99 -23.25
N MET A 56 -16.92 -25.15 -23.92
CA MET A 56 -18.08 -25.76 -24.57
C MET A 56 -18.96 -26.49 -23.55
N GLY A 57 -20.24 -26.60 -23.87
CA GLY A 57 -21.24 -27.29 -23.07
C GLY A 57 -22.03 -26.36 -22.15
N ASN A 58 -23.08 -26.93 -21.54
CA ASN A 58 -24.07 -26.20 -20.73
C ASN A 58 -23.97 -26.54 -19.23
N SER A 59 -22.88 -27.17 -18.79
CA SER A 59 -22.70 -27.47 -17.36
C SER A 59 -22.56 -26.18 -16.54
N ALA A 60 -22.95 -26.23 -15.27
CA ALA A 60 -22.79 -25.10 -14.36
C ALA A 60 -21.33 -24.62 -14.27
N ASP A 61 -20.37 -25.55 -14.28
CA ASP A 61 -18.93 -25.29 -14.28
C ASP A 61 -18.49 -24.57 -15.57
N ALA A 62 -18.94 -25.02 -16.75
CA ALA A 62 -18.62 -24.35 -18.02
C ALA A 62 -19.17 -22.92 -18.07
N GLN A 63 -20.41 -22.72 -17.61
CA GLN A 63 -21.03 -21.40 -17.51
C GLN A 63 -20.28 -20.49 -16.53
N GLU A 64 -19.88 -21.00 -15.36
CA GLU A 64 -19.13 -20.24 -14.36
C GLU A 64 -17.77 -19.80 -14.90
N ILE A 65 -17.02 -20.72 -15.55
CA ILE A 65 -15.75 -20.38 -16.16
C ILE A 65 -15.95 -19.29 -17.22
N ASN A 66 -16.93 -19.44 -18.12
CA ASN A 66 -17.19 -18.46 -19.18
C ASN A 66 -17.61 -17.08 -18.63
N ARG A 67 -18.42 -17.03 -17.56
CA ARG A 67 -18.73 -15.78 -16.85
C ARG A 67 -17.46 -15.14 -16.30
N HIS A 68 -16.61 -15.90 -15.62
CA HIS A 68 -15.35 -15.41 -15.07
C HIS A 68 -14.38 -14.87 -16.15
N LEU A 69 -14.28 -15.54 -17.30
CA LEU A 69 -13.49 -15.03 -18.43
C LEU A 69 -14.04 -13.70 -18.96
N SER A 70 -15.36 -13.57 -19.02
CA SER A 70 -16.03 -12.33 -19.44
C SER A 70 -15.80 -11.19 -18.46
N ASP A 71 -15.86 -11.46 -17.15
CA ASP A 71 -15.59 -10.47 -16.10
C ASP A 71 -14.14 -9.96 -16.17
N ILE A 72 -13.18 -10.86 -16.38
CA ILE A 72 -11.77 -10.48 -16.58
C ILE A 72 -11.64 -9.57 -17.79
N LYS A 73 -12.27 -9.92 -18.91
CA LYS A 73 -12.25 -9.12 -20.14
C LYS A 73 -12.80 -7.71 -19.88
N ASN A 74 -13.94 -7.61 -19.22
CA ASN A 74 -14.56 -6.34 -18.84
C ASN A 74 -13.67 -5.49 -17.93
N ARG A 75 -13.04 -6.12 -16.92
CA ARG A 75 -12.09 -5.44 -16.02
C ARG A 75 -10.90 -4.86 -16.77
N ILE A 76 -10.34 -5.60 -17.73
CA ILE A 76 -9.20 -5.11 -18.52
C ILE A 76 -9.58 -3.89 -19.37
N TYR A 77 -10.75 -3.89 -19.99
CA TYR A 77 -11.23 -2.69 -20.70
C TYR A 77 -11.47 -1.50 -19.77
N SER A 78 -11.96 -1.73 -18.55
CA SER A 78 -12.05 -0.66 -17.55
C SER A 78 -10.68 -0.12 -17.15
N ILE A 79 -9.68 -0.99 -16.96
CA ILE A 79 -8.29 -0.59 -16.68
C ILE A 79 -7.73 0.26 -17.84
N GLN A 80 -7.96 -0.16 -19.09
CA GLN A 80 -7.55 0.61 -20.27
C GLN A 80 -8.15 2.01 -20.27
N ARG A 81 -9.48 2.12 -20.02
CA ARG A 81 -10.17 3.40 -19.96
C ARG A 81 -9.60 4.32 -18.89
N ASN A 82 -9.26 3.79 -17.71
CA ASN A 82 -8.65 4.59 -16.64
C ASN A 82 -7.29 5.15 -17.10
N PHE A 83 -6.42 4.31 -17.68
CA PHE A 83 -5.14 4.79 -18.22
C PHE A 83 -5.29 5.84 -19.32
N GLU A 84 -6.30 5.70 -20.18
CA GLU A 84 -6.61 6.69 -21.22
C GLU A 84 -7.12 8.02 -20.64
N GLN A 85 -7.90 7.98 -19.56
CA GLN A 85 -8.36 9.17 -18.83
C GLN A 85 -7.20 9.90 -18.14
N ASP A 86 -6.31 9.15 -17.50
CA ASP A 86 -5.16 9.68 -16.77
C ASP A 86 -4.04 10.21 -17.69
N LYS A 87 -4.19 10.05 -19.02
CA LYS A 87 -3.19 10.39 -20.05
C LYS A 87 -1.80 9.79 -19.78
N ALA A 88 -1.74 8.71 -19.01
CA ALA A 88 -0.52 8.02 -18.67
C ALA A 88 -0.06 7.12 -19.83
N SER A 89 1.25 7.00 -20.03
CA SER A 89 1.80 5.94 -20.88
C SER A 89 1.74 4.62 -20.13
N TYR A 90 1.12 3.60 -20.72
CA TYR A 90 0.98 2.26 -20.14
C TYR A 90 1.39 1.17 -21.13
N SER A 91 1.70 -0.01 -20.60
CA SER A 91 2.09 -1.22 -21.33
C SER A 91 1.15 -2.40 -21.02
N ALA A 92 1.26 -3.49 -21.79
CA ALA A 92 0.53 -4.73 -21.51
C ALA A 92 0.89 -5.35 -20.15
N SER A 93 2.11 -5.10 -19.63
CA SER A 93 2.53 -5.55 -18.29
C SER A 93 1.87 -4.74 -17.19
N ASP A 94 1.75 -3.42 -17.37
CA ASP A 94 1.11 -2.54 -16.38
C ASP A 94 -0.38 -2.90 -16.25
N MET A 95 -1.06 -3.12 -17.38
CA MET A 95 -2.46 -3.60 -17.37
C MET A 95 -2.63 -4.94 -16.64
N ARG A 96 -1.70 -5.89 -16.86
CA ARG A 96 -1.66 -7.17 -16.13
C ARG A 96 -1.47 -6.90 -14.64
N ASP A 97 -0.54 -6.03 -14.28
CA ASP A 97 -0.17 -5.77 -12.90
C ASP A 97 -1.30 -5.06 -12.16
N VAL A 98 -2.03 -4.14 -12.78
CA VAL A 98 -3.27 -3.57 -12.21
C VAL A 98 -4.31 -4.66 -11.98
N LEU A 99 -4.55 -5.50 -12.99
CA LEU A 99 -5.55 -6.57 -12.92
C LEU A 99 -5.23 -7.58 -11.80
N LEU A 100 -3.96 -7.91 -11.62
CA LEU A 100 -3.45 -8.79 -10.56
C LEU A 100 -3.26 -8.08 -9.21
N GLY A 101 -3.54 -6.78 -9.13
CA GLY A 101 -3.36 -5.98 -7.91
C GLY A 101 -1.91 -5.72 -7.51
N LYS A 102 -0.97 -5.88 -8.46
CA LYS A 102 0.47 -5.61 -8.33
C LYS A 102 0.85 -4.15 -8.58
N ASP A 103 -0.01 -3.37 -9.24
CA ASP A 103 0.28 -1.97 -9.61
C ASP A 103 0.32 -1.00 -8.43
N LYS A 104 -0.13 -1.44 -7.25
CA LYS A 104 0.21 -0.76 -6.02
C LYS A 104 1.55 -1.31 -5.56
N ILE A 105 2.66 -0.66 -5.94
CA ILE A 105 3.87 -0.74 -5.11
C ILE A 105 3.43 -0.23 -3.74
N LYS A 106 3.13 -1.17 -2.84
CA LYS A 106 2.71 -0.87 -1.48
C LYS A 106 3.94 -0.31 -0.78
N LYS A 107 4.11 1.01 -0.85
CA LYS A 107 5.11 1.72 -0.06
C LYS A 107 4.89 1.37 1.40
N MET A 108 5.93 0.81 2.03
CA MET A 108 5.82 0.32 3.40
C MET A 108 6.03 1.47 4.38
N LEU A 109 5.27 1.47 5.46
CA LEU A 109 5.24 2.60 6.38
C LEU A 109 6.60 2.86 7.03
N LEU A 110 7.30 1.82 7.49
CA LEU A 110 8.59 1.98 8.16
C LEU A 110 9.74 2.25 7.19
N GLU A 111 9.59 1.86 5.91
CA GLU A 111 10.50 2.25 4.83
C GLU A 111 10.43 3.76 4.59
N ILE A 112 9.23 4.32 4.38
CA ILE A 112 9.02 5.78 4.23
C ILE A 112 9.58 6.53 5.45
N PHE A 113 9.35 5.99 6.65
CA PHE A 113 9.88 6.58 7.88
C PHE A 113 11.42 6.50 7.92
N GLN A 114 12.03 5.42 7.42
CA GLN A 114 13.50 5.32 7.34
C GLN A 114 14.06 6.39 6.40
N GLU A 115 13.52 6.46 5.18
CA GLU A 115 13.95 7.43 4.16
C GLU A 115 13.90 8.86 4.73
N HIS A 116 12.80 9.22 5.39
CA HIS A 116 12.69 10.53 6.06
C HIS A 116 13.73 10.73 7.17
N ASN A 117 14.00 9.72 7.99
CA ASN A 117 15.01 9.84 9.04
C ASN A 117 16.41 10.03 8.45
N ASP A 118 16.75 9.32 7.38
CA ASP A 118 18.05 9.43 6.71
C ASP A 118 18.24 10.84 6.13
N GLU A 119 17.19 11.41 5.52
CA GLU A 119 17.20 12.81 5.07
C GLU A 119 17.39 13.78 6.23
N VAL A 120 16.65 13.62 7.34
CA VAL A 120 16.75 14.48 8.53
C VAL A 120 18.15 14.42 9.14
N GLU A 121 18.75 13.24 9.23
CA GLU A 121 20.13 13.05 9.72
C GLU A 121 21.14 13.78 8.83
N SER A 122 20.99 13.71 7.50
CA SER A 122 21.88 14.41 6.56
C SER A 122 21.82 15.94 6.66
N LEU A 123 20.73 16.47 7.25
CA LEU A 123 20.46 17.91 7.39
C LEU A 123 20.72 18.44 8.82
N ILE A 124 21.31 17.63 9.70
CA ILE A 124 21.72 18.09 11.03
C ILE A 124 22.74 19.22 10.88
N GLY A 125 22.49 20.35 11.55
CA GLY A 125 23.34 21.54 11.48
C GLY A 125 23.09 22.44 10.26
N LYS A 126 22.27 22.01 9.29
CA LYS A 126 21.88 22.81 8.10
C LYS A 126 20.39 23.17 8.07
N GLY A 127 19.62 22.70 9.04
CA GLY A 127 18.16 22.93 9.11
C GLY A 127 17.46 22.09 10.18
N PHE A 128 18.09 21.00 10.63
CA PHE A 128 17.60 20.20 11.75
C PHE A 128 18.54 20.25 12.95
N SER A 129 17.95 20.29 14.14
CA SER A 129 18.68 20.11 15.39
C SER A 129 18.81 18.62 15.72
N PRO A 130 19.90 18.19 16.40
CA PRO A 130 20.08 16.80 16.82
C PRO A 130 18.90 16.26 17.62
N GLY A 131 18.31 17.09 18.50
CA GLY A 131 17.15 16.71 19.31
C GLY A 131 15.87 16.49 18.48
N THR A 132 15.77 17.09 17.30
CA THR A 132 14.64 16.85 16.38
C THR A 132 14.81 15.52 15.65
N ALA A 133 16.03 15.24 15.17
CA ALA A 133 16.38 13.96 14.55
C ALA A 133 16.18 12.79 15.52
N GLU A 134 16.64 12.93 16.77
CA GLU A 134 16.42 11.95 17.84
C GLU A 134 14.92 11.66 18.07
N ARG A 135 14.08 12.70 18.02
CA ARG A 135 12.63 12.53 18.19
C ARG A 135 12.00 11.75 17.05
N TYR A 136 12.46 11.93 15.81
CA TYR A 136 12.01 11.14 14.66
C TYR A 136 12.49 9.69 14.74
N ARG A 137 13.75 9.44 15.13
CA ARG A 137 14.27 8.09 15.39
C ARG A 137 13.47 7.37 16.48
N THR A 138 13.22 8.05 17.60
CA THR A 138 12.42 7.51 18.70
C THR A 138 10.97 7.26 18.29
N CYS A 139 10.36 8.16 17.51
CA CYS A 139 9.02 7.97 16.97
C CYS A 139 8.94 6.72 16.09
N LYS A 140 9.89 6.55 15.16
CA LYS A 140 9.95 5.37 14.30
C LYS A 140 10.00 4.09 15.14
N LYS A 141 10.87 4.04 16.15
CA LYS A 141 10.97 2.90 17.07
C LYS A 141 9.63 2.58 17.74
N HIS A 142 8.92 3.58 18.24
CA HIS A 142 7.59 3.38 18.85
C HIS A 142 6.55 2.87 17.84
N VAL A 143 6.56 3.38 16.61
CA VAL A 143 5.67 2.87 15.54
C VAL A 143 5.99 1.41 15.22
N THR A 144 7.26 1.05 15.07
CA THR A 144 7.70 -0.34 14.84
C THR A 144 7.24 -1.27 15.97
N GLU A 145 7.45 -0.89 17.23
CA GLU A 145 7.02 -1.68 18.39
C GLU A 145 5.49 -1.82 18.44
N TYR A 146 4.75 -0.75 18.12
CA TYR A 146 3.29 -0.78 18.04
C TYR A 146 2.78 -1.73 16.95
N ILE A 147 3.38 -1.67 15.75
CA ILE A 147 3.02 -2.54 14.62
C ILE A 147 3.22 -4.01 15.02
N ARG A 148 4.40 -4.33 15.58
CA ARG A 148 4.70 -5.69 16.05
C ARG A 148 3.74 -6.14 17.13
N LYS A 149 3.41 -5.29 18.12
CA LYS A 149 2.55 -5.67 19.24
C LYS A 149 1.10 -5.91 18.81
N LYS A 150 0.51 -4.99 18.03
CA LYS A 150 -0.91 -5.01 17.68
C LYS A 150 -1.22 -5.81 16.42
N TYR A 151 -0.40 -5.71 15.39
CA TYR A 151 -0.67 -6.31 14.08
C TYR A 151 0.17 -7.57 13.81
N LYS A 152 1.14 -7.91 14.68
CA LYS A 152 2.02 -9.08 14.53
C LYS A 152 2.78 -9.11 13.20
N LYS A 153 3.10 -7.93 12.68
CA LYS A 153 3.87 -7.74 11.44
C LYS A 153 5.17 -7.00 11.73
N ASN A 154 6.13 -7.11 10.81
CA ASN A 154 7.35 -6.33 10.87
C ASN A 154 7.16 -4.91 10.33
N ASP A 155 6.28 -4.75 9.34
CA ASP A 155 5.90 -3.48 8.72
C ASP A 155 4.47 -3.61 8.13
N ILE A 156 3.87 -2.51 7.72
CA ILE A 156 2.56 -2.46 7.07
C ILE A 156 2.61 -1.52 5.84
N PRO A 157 1.77 -1.77 4.81
CA PRO A 157 1.53 -0.80 3.75
C PRO A 157 1.04 0.53 4.33
N VAL A 158 1.51 1.67 3.80
CA VAL A 158 1.04 2.99 4.25
C VAL A 158 -0.46 3.19 4.01
N GLN A 159 -1.02 2.49 3.01
CA GLN A 159 -2.46 2.49 2.70
C GLN A 159 -3.32 1.87 3.81
N ASP A 160 -2.73 1.02 4.67
CA ASP A 160 -3.43 0.39 5.79
C ASP A 160 -3.47 1.30 7.03
N VAL A 161 -2.88 2.49 6.97
CA VAL A 161 -2.91 3.48 8.07
C VAL A 161 -4.21 4.28 8.02
N ASP A 162 -5.16 3.89 8.85
CA ASP A 162 -6.44 4.56 9.02
C ASP A 162 -6.51 5.37 10.33
N HIS A 163 -7.67 6.00 10.58
CA HIS A 163 -7.90 6.74 11.83
C HIS A 163 -7.79 5.85 13.08
N LYS A 164 -8.15 4.57 12.98
CA LYS A 164 -8.05 3.59 14.06
C LYS A 164 -6.60 3.21 14.37
N PHE A 165 -5.72 3.24 13.39
CA PHE A 165 -4.28 3.11 13.57
C PHE A 165 -3.76 4.29 14.39
N ILE A 166 -4.09 5.53 14.00
CA ILE A 166 -3.59 6.75 14.66
C ILE A 166 -4.03 6.80 16.13
N THR A 167 -5.33 6.68 16.37
CA THR A 167 -5.89 6.69 17.73
C THR A 167 -5.37 5.53 18.58
N GLY A 168 -5.23 4.35 17.98
CA GLY A 168 -4.65 3.20 18.65
C GLY A 168 -3.15 3.36 18.96
N PHE A 169 -2.39 4.05 18.12
CA PHE A 169 -0.99 4.35 18.35
C PHE A 169 -0.83 5.37 19.47
N GLU A 170 -1.68 6.41 19.50
CA GLU A 170 -1.73 7.38 20.60
C GLU A 170 -2.05 6.70 21.95
N TYR A 171 -3.01 5.78 21.96
CA TYR A 171 -3.33 4.96 23.12
C TYR A 171 -2.13 4.11 23.57
N TYR A 172 -1.44 3.46 22.63
CA TYR A 172 -0.23 2.68 22.91
C TYR A 172 0.87 3.54 23.56
N LEU A 173 1.11 4.76 23.06
CA LEU A 173 2.11 5.67 23.63
C LEU A 173 1.77 6.03 25.08
N LYS A 174 0.50 6.32 25.38
CA LYS A 174 0.06 6.70 26.73
C LYS A 174 0.04 5.51 27.70
N MET A 175 -0.50 4.37 27.28
CA MET A 175 -0.76 3.25 28.19
C MET A 175 0.38 2.24 28.25
N THR A 176 1.01 1.91 27.12
CA THR A 176 2.11 0.93 27.10
C THR A 176 3.46 1.60 27.31
N ARG A 177 3.76 2.67 26.58
CA ARG A 177 5.04 3.39 26.71
C ARG A 177 5.06 4.37 27.89
N LYS A 178 3.92 4.57 28.57
CA LYS A 178 3.74 5.50 29.69
C LYS A 178 4.24 6.91 29.38
N CYS A 179 4.13 7.34 28.12
CA CYS A 179 4.53 8.69 27.72
C CYS A 179 3.58 9.72 28.35
N ALA A 180 4.17 10.80 28.88
CA ALA A 180 3.40 11.98 29.25
C ALA A 180 2.59 12.52 28.05
N HIS A 181 1.47 13.18 28.33
CA HIS A 181 0.53 13.65 27.32
C HIS A 181 1.21 14.43 26.19
N ASN A 182 1.98 15.48 26.53
CA ASN A 182 2.66 16.31 25.54
C ASN A 182 3.70 15.53 24.72
N SER A 183 4.38 14.55 25.31
CA SER A 183 5.34 13.71 24.60
C SER A 183 4.64 12.79 23.61
N ALA A 184 3.52 12.18 24.01
CA ALA A 184 2.70 11.37 23.10
C ALA A 184 2.19 12.20 21.92
N ILE A 185 1.65 13.40 22.19
CA ILE A 185 1.18 14.31 21.13
C ILE A 185 2.32 14.71 20.19
N LYS A 186 3.53 14.99 20.69
CA LYS A 186 4.70 15.27 19.85
C LYS A 186 5.06 14.10 18.94
N TYR A 187 5.05 12.86 19.43
CA TYR A 187 5.29 11.69 18.60
C TYR A 187 4.19 11.51 17.54
N ILE A 188 2.92 11.71 17.88
CA ILE A 188 1.84 11.64 16.88
C ILE A 188 1.98 12.74 15.83
N THR A 189 2.41 13.95 16.21
CA THR A 189 2.70 15.03 15.26
C THR A 189 3.87 14.69 14.33
N ASN A 190 4.93 14.07 14.85
CA ASN A 190 6.03 13.58 14.01
C ASN A 190 5.55 12.48 13.05
N PHE A 191 4.73 11.53 13.53
CA PHE A 191 4.12 10.52 12.67
C PHE A 191 3.21 11.13 11.59
N LYS A 192 2.48 12.21 11.92
CA LYS A 192 1.67 12.97 10.95
C LYS A 192 2.52 13.54 9.80
N LYS A 193 3.77 13.94 10.05
CA LYS A 193 4.68 14.40 8.98
C LYS A 193 4.95 13.28 7.97
N ILE A 194 5.17 12.05 8.44
CA ILE A 194 5.42 10.87 7.58
C ILE A 194 4.20 10.56 6.70
N ILE A 195 3.01 10.56 7.29
CA ILE A 195 1.77 10.33 6.54
C ILE A 195 1.50 11.45 5.53
N ARG A 196 1.83 12.71 5.87
CA ARG A 196 1.75 13.82 4.91
C ARG A 196 2.71 13.67 3.73
N ILE A 197 3.90 13.11 3.93
CA ILE A 197 4.82 12.78 2.84
C ILE A 197 4.17 11.75 1.93
N ALA A 198 3.60 10.68 2.49
CA ALA A 198 2.90 9.66 1.71
C ALA A 198 1.71 10.22 0.94
N TYR A 199 0.94 11.13 1.55
CA TYR A 199 -0.17 11.80 0.89
C TYR A 199 0.31 12.72 -0.25
N ALA A 200 1.36 13.50 -0.02
CA ALA A 200 1.90 14.42 -1.03
C ALA A 200 2.56 13.72 -2.24
N ASN A 201 2.93 12.45 -2.10
CA ASN A 201 3.47 11.61 -3.18
C ASN A 201 2.40 10.68 -3.80
N ASP A 202 1.11 10.92 -3.51
CA ASP A 202 -0.02 10.13 -4.02
C ASP A 202 0.06 8.62 -3.68
N TRP A 203 0.76 8.27 -2.59
CA TRP A 203 0.83 6.87 -2.12
C TRP A 203 -0.42 6.46 -1.33
N ILE A 204 -1.18 7.44 -0.83
CA ILE A 204 -2.47 7.27 -0.17
C ILE A 204 -3.49 8.28 -0.69
N ASP A 205 -4.72 7.84 -0.90
CA ASP A 205 -5.78 8.67 -1.50
C ASP A 205 -6.44 9.64 -0.50
N LYS A 206 -6.36 9.32 0.79
CA LYS A 206 -7.05 10.07 1.87
C LYS A 206 -6.11 10.27 3.04
N ASP A 207 -6.11 11.47 3.62
CA ASP A 207 -5.35 11.75 4.84
C ASP A 207 -6.08 11.16 6.08
N PRO A 208 -5.52 10.15 6.76
CA PRO A 208 -6.13 9.56 7.95
C PRO A 208 -6.12 10.50 9.18
N PHE A 209 -5.36 11.61 9.14
CA PHE A 209 -5.30 12.61 10.20
C PHE A 209 -6.37 13.70 10.10
N VAL A 210 -7.26 13.70 9.10
CA VAL A 210 -8.28 14.75 8.92
C VAL A 210 -9.08 15.03 10.19
N ASN A 211 -9.47 13.96 10.91
CA ASN A 211 -10.27 14.06 12.13
C ASN A 211 -9.45 14.02 13.43
N TRP A 212 -8.12 14.01 13.35
CA TRP A 212 -7.26 13.97 14.54
C TRP A 212 -6.77 15.38 14.93
N LYS A 213 -6.91 15.73 16.21
CA LYS A 213 -6.49 17.03 16.78
C LYS A 213 -5.54 16.83 17.97
N GLY A 214 -4.28 17.21 17.81
CA GLY A 214 -3.31 17.24 18.90
C GLY A 214 -3.42 18.55 19.69
N LYS A 215 -3.85 18.49 20.94
CA LYS A 215 -3.80 19.63 21.87
C LYS A 215 -2.69 19.38 22.88
N LEU A 216 -1.77 20.34 23.04
CA LEU A 216 -0.78 20.29 24.11
C LEU A 216 -1.39 20.84 25.40
N LYS A 217 -1.04 20.25 26.53
CA LYS A 217 -1.34 20.80 27.86
C LYS A 217 -0.27 21.83 28.20
N ILE A 218 -0.67 23.01 28.64
CA ILE A 218 0.23 24.00 29.21
C ILE A 218 0.76 23.40 30.52
N VAL A 219 2.07 23.46 30.72
CA VAL A 219 2.74 23.04 31.95
C VAL A 219 3.46 24.26 32.46
N GLU A 220 3.06 24.74 33.63
CA GLU A 220 3.79 25.78 34.34
C GLU A 220 5.14 25.21 34.76
N ARG A 221 6.21 25.91 34.37
CA ARG A 221 7.55 25.56 34.80
C ARG A 221 7.86 26.42 36.01
N GLU A 222 8.09 25.77 37.13
CA GLU A 222 8.70 26.43 38.28
C GLU A 222 10.09 26.93 37.85
N PHE A 223 10.37 28.18 38.17
CA PHE A 223 11.68 28.78 37.99
C PHE A 223 12.24 29.09 39.36
N LEU A 224 13.55 28.95 39.51
CA LEU A 224 14.22 29.32 40.74
C LEU A 224 14.30 30.84 40.82
N THR A 225 13.98 31.38 41.99
CA THR A 225 14.27 32.77 42.36
C THR A 225 15.78 32.96 42.54
N GLU A 226 16.25 34.20 42.44
CA GLU A 226 17.67 34.53 42.62
C GLU A 226 18.23 34.01 43.96
N GLY A 227 17.46 34.14 45.03
CA GLY A 227 17.83 33.61 46.35
C GLY A 227 17.80 32.08 46.48
N GLU A 228 17.10 31.36 45.60
CA GLU A 228 17.18 29.90 45.51
C GLU A 228 18.39 29.45 44.69
N ILE A 229 18.72 30.18 43.62
CA ILE A 229 19.92 29.94 42.83
C ILE A 229 21.17 30.09 43.70
N GLN A 230 21.23 31.16 44.51
CA GLN A 230 22.38 31.45 45.37
C GLN A 230 22.55 30.49 46.57
N ARG A 231 21.55 29.64 46.83
CA ARG A 231 21.63 28.56 47.84
C ARG A 231 22.11 27.22 47.24
N ILE A 232 22.12 27.09 45.92
CA ILE A 232 22.56 25.89 45.20
C ILE A 232 24.02 26.01 44.73
N ILE A 233 24.52 27.24 44.59
CA ILE A 233 25.91 27.59 44.27
C ILE A 233 26.73 27.68 45.55
#